data_AF-A0A969L3K1-F1
#
_entry.id   AF-A0A969L3K1-F1
#
_cell.length_a   1.000
_cell.length_b   1.000
_cell.length_c   1.000
_cell.angle_alpha   90.00
_cell.angle_beta   90.00
_cell.angle_gamma   90.00
#
_symmetry.space_group_name_H-M   'P 1'
#
loop_
_entity.id
_entity.type
_entity.pdbx_description
1 polymer ?
#
loop_
_entity_poly.entity_id
_entity_poly.type
_entity_poly.pdbx_seq_one_letter_code
_entity_poly.pdbx_strand_id
1 'polypeptide(L)'
;MEATANNLPWLGRAAETTPGGDEPAKWVVIRANISPGEAVVIRGRLVSEGIPAVLQQEALGAVLGLTVGPLGSARVLVPEDLVEEAEAILAVTFEVDEEDASEE
;
A
#
# COMPACT_ATOMS: atom_id res chain seq x y z
N MET A 1 -31.65 40.82 -40.53
CA MET A 1 -30.99 39.57 -40.98
C MET A 1 -29.58 39.69 -40.44
N GLU A 2 -29.02 38.88 -39.55
CA GLU A 2 -29.21 37.59 -38.86
C GLU A 2 -28.16 37.66 -37.74
N ALA A 3 -28.09 36.90 -36.65
CA ALA A 3 -28.92 35.96 -35.94
C ALA A 3 -28.35 35.99 -34.50
N THR A 4 -29.22 35.71 -33.54
CA THR A 4 -28.89 35.61 -32.11
C THR A 4 -28.12 34.30 -31.81
N ALA A 5 -27.52 34.24 -30.62
CA ALA A 5 -26.96 33.06 -29.92
C ALA A 5 -25.49 32.70 -30.16
N ASN A 6 -24.66 32.78 -29.11
CA ASN A 6 -24.45 31.60 -28.26
C ASN A 6 -23.86 32.01 -26.89
N ASN A 7 -24.75 32.28 -25.93
CA ASN A 7 -24.44 32.30 -24.51
C ASN A 7 -24.30 30.83 -24.06
N LEU A 8 -23.07 30.32 -23.99
CA LEU A 8 -22.76 28.91 -23.71
C LEU A 8 -23.02 28.61 -22.21
N PRO A 9 -24.13 27.95 -21.83
CA PRO A 9 -24.51 27.72 -20.44
C PRO A 9 -23.90 26.43 -19.86
N TRP A 10 -22.83 25.91 -20.46
CA TRP A 10 -22.22 24.61 -20.10
C TRP A 10 -20.85 24.73 -19.41
N LEU A 11 -20.39 25.94 -19.07
CA LEU A 11 -19.32 26.11 -18.06
C LEU A 11 -19.86 26.05 -16.62
N GLY A 12 -20.97 25.35 -16.42
CA GLY A 12 -21.48 24.96 -15.12
C GLY A 12 -20.93 23.58 -14.73
N ARG A 13 -19.94 23.56 -13.85
CA ARG A 13 -19.63 22.47 -12.90
C ARG A 13 -19.35 21.09 -13.53
N ALA A 14 -18.19 20.93 -14.15
CA ALA A 14 -17.64 19.60 -14.43
C ALA A 14 -16.77 19.13 -13.24
N ALA A 15 -17.32 18.17 -12.49
CA ALA A 15 -16.63 17.23 -11.61
C ALA A 15 -16.04 17.73 -10.28
N GLU A 16 -16.92 18.06 -9.33
CA GLU A 16 -16.68 17.69 -7.92
C GLU A 16 -17.02 16.21 -7.75
N THR A 17 -16.07 15.29 -7.96
CA THR A 17 -16.15 13.93 -7.39
C THR A 17 -14.76 13.36 -7.09
N THR A 18 -14.03 13.95 -6.14
CA THR A 18 -13.15 13.15 -5.28
C THR A 18 -13.30 13.67 -3.85
N PRO A 19 -14.18 13.10 -3.02
CA PRO A 19 -14.14 13.33 -1.59
C PRO A 19 -12.94 12.54 -1.05
N GLY A 20 -11.77 13.15 -1.12
CA GLY A 20 -10.54 12.63 -0.56
C GLY A 20 -9.65 13.83 -0.39
N GLY A 21 -9.76 14.48 0.78
CA GLY A 21 -8.96 15.63 1.12
C GLY A 21 -7.49 15.34 0.85
N ASP A 22 -6.84 16.29 0.19
CA ASP A 22 -5.40 16.37 0.00
C ASP A 22 -4.73 16.71 1.36
N GLU A 23 -4.99 15.89 2.37
CA GLU A 23 -4.06 15.72 3.46
C GLU A 23 -3.15 14.58 3.01
N PRO A 24 -1.82 14.79 2.91
CA PRO A 24 -0.93 13.70 2.56
C PRO A 24 -1.09 12.64 3.65
N ALA A 25 -1.87 11.59 3.36
CA ALA A 25 -2.06 10.47 4.27
C ALA A 25 -0.66 10.02 4.69
N LYS A 26 -0.34 10.17 5.97
CA LYS A 26 1.02 9.91 6.44
C LYS A 26 1.18 8.39 6.46
N TRP A 27 1.95 7.90 5.51
CA TRP A 27 2.24 6.49 5.37
C TRP A 27 3.37 6.11 6.33
N VAL A 28 3.12 5.12 7.17
CA VAL A 28 4.08 4.59 8.14
C VAL A 28 4.50 3.20 7.68
N VAL A 29 5.81 2.93 7.79
CA VAL A 29 6.39 1.63 7.43
C VAL A 29 6.23 0.70 8.64
N ILE A 30 5.37 -0.32 8.50
CA ILE A 30 5.19 -1.36 9.53
C ILE A 30 6.25 -2.46 9.42
N ARG A 31 6.65 -2.81 8.19
CA ARG A 31 7.62 -3.87 7.90
C ARG A 31 8.55 -3.42 6.79
N ALA A 32 9.85 -3.64 7.01
CA ALA A 32 10.90 -3.30 6.06
C ALA A 32 11.91 -4.45 5.93
N ASN A 33 12.71 -4.42 4.88
CA ASN A 33 13.77 -5.40 4.60
C ASN A 33 13.25 -6.85 4.38
N ILE A 34 11.98 -7.01 4.01
CA ILE A 34 11.38 -8.32 3.75
C ILE A 34 11.50 -8.71 2.28
N SER A 35 11.38 -9.99 1.98
CA SER A 35 11.36 -10.48 0.60
C SER A 35 10.14 -9.94 -0.16
N PRO A 36 10.26 -9.70 -1.48
CA PRO A 36 9.17 -9.14 -2.29
C PRO A 36 7.92 -10.04 -2.30
N GLY A 37 8.11 -11.36 -2.28
CA GLY A 37 7.01 -12.32 -2.14
C GLY A 37 6.28 -12.22 -0.80
N GLU A 38 7.03 -12.13 0.31
CA GLU A 38 6.46 -11.95 1.65
C GLU A 38 5.68 -10.64 1.76
N ALA A 39 6.20 -9.56 1.17
CA ALA A 39 5.52 -8.27 1.15
C ALA A 39 4.16 -8.32 0.45
N VAL A 40 4.07 -9.05 -0.67
CA VAL A 40 2.80 -9.26 -1.38
C VAL A 40 1.80 -10.04 -0.53
N VAL A 41 2.25 -11.06 0.21
CA VAL A 41 1.42 -11.82 1.14
C VAL A 41 0.87 -10.93 2.26
N ILE A 42 1.76 -10.16 2.91
CA ILE A 42 1.38 -9.23 3.99
C ILE A 42 0.38 -8.19 3.49
N ARG A 43 0.65 -7.55 2.34
CA ARG A 43 -0.28 -6.60 1.72
C ARG A 43 -1.63 -7.25 1.41
N GLY A 44 -1.62 -8.44 0.80
CA GLY A 44 -2.85 -9.14 0.45
C GLY A 44 -3.73 -9.40 1.66
N ARG A 45 -3.10 -9.73 2.80
CA ARG A 45 -3.81 -9.94 4.06
C ARG A 45 -4.38 -8.64 4.63
N LEU A 46 -3.58 -7.59 4.74
CA LEU A 46 -4.05 -6.28 5.21
C LEU A 46 -5.21 -5.75 4.36
N VAL A 47 -5.10 -5.86 3.03
CA VAL A 47 -6.17 -5.43 2.11
C VAL A 47 -7.43 -6.29 2.26
N SER A 48 -7.30 -7.58 2.57
CA SER A 48 -8.46 -8.45 2.82
C SER A 48 -9.20 -8.08 4.10
N GLU A 49 -8.49 -7.60 5.11
CA GLU A 49 -9.07 -7.07 6.36
C GLU A 49 -9.62 -5.64 6.20
N GLY A 50 -9.50 -5.04 5.02
CA GLY A 50 -9.97 -3.69 4.72
C GLY A 50 -8.94 -2.57 4.93
N ILE A 51 -7.69 -2.92 5.27
CA ILE A 51 -6.61 -1.96 5.50
C ILE A 51 -5.87 -1.69 4.17
N PRO A 52 -5.87 -0.44 3.67
CA PRO A 52 -5.11 -0.08 2.47
C PRO A 52 -3.61 -0.15 2.74
N ALA A 53 -2.93 -1.14 2.14
CA ALA A 53 -1.48 -1.31 2.24
C ALA A 53 -0.78 -1.05 0.89
N VAL A 54 0.33 -0.31 0.95
CA VAL A 54 1.19 0.05 -0.18
C VAL A 54 2.53 -0.68 -0.06
N LEU A 55 3.04 -1.18 -1.18
CA LEU A 55 4.38 -1.76 -1.26
C LEU A 55 5.35 -0.77 -1.86
N GLN A 56 6.45 -0.50 -1.16
CA GLN A 56 7.65 0.06 -1.78
C GLN A 56 8.65 -1.05 -2.02
N GLN A 57 9.00 -1.27 -3.29
CA GLN A 57 10.10 -2.12 -3.68
C GLN A 57 11.20 -1.27 -4.32
N GLU A 58 12.44 -1.65 -4.08
CA GLU A 58 13.59 -0.98 -4.69
C GLU A 58 13.68 -1.36 -6.18
N ALA A 59 13.39 -0.40 -7.06
CA ALA A 59 13.30 -0.66 -8.50
C ALA A 59 14.60 -1.16 -9.13
N LEU A 60 15.75 -0.79 -8.56
CA LEU A 60 17.07 -1.21 -9.05
C LEU A 60 17.29 -2.72 -8.89
N GLY A 61 16.84 -3.33 -7.78
CA GLY A 61 16.92 -4.78 -7.58
C GLY A 61 16.11 -5.58 -8.59
N ALA A 62 14.91 -5.09 -8.94
CA ALA A 62 14.05 -5.72 -9.96
C ALA A 62 14.65 -5.64 -11.37
N VAL A 63 15.27 -4.51 -11.75
CA VAL A 63 15.85 -4.32 -13.09
C VAL A 63 17.17 -5.10 -13.27
N LEU A 64 17.98 -5.22 -12.22
CA LEU A 64 19.26 -5.91 -12.25
C LEU A 64 19.15 -7.43 -12.01
N GLY A 65 17.94 -7.95 -11.79
CA GLY A 65 17.72 -9.37 -11.46
C GLY A 65 18.21 -9.76 -10.05
N LEU A 66 18.46 -8.77 -9.19
CA LEU A 66 18.87 -8.95 -7.80
C LEU A 66 17.61 -9.01 -6.93
N THR A 67 16.82 -10.06 -7.10
CA THR A 67 15.56 -10.27 -6.35
C THR A 67 15.77 -10.87 -4.95
N VAL A 68 17.01 -11.22 -4.60
CA VAL A 68 17.39 -11.87 -3.34
C VAL A 68 18.49 -11.04 -2.67
N GLY A 69 18.27 -10.60 -1.43
CA GLY A 69 19.21 -9.79 -0.64
C GLY A 69 18.69 -8.37 -0.33
N PRO A 70 19.49 -7.53 0.36
CA PRO A 70 19.04 -6.22 0.87
C PRO A 70 18.66 -5.22 -0.24
N LEU A 71 19.21 -5.37 -1.45
CA LEU A 71 18.89 -4.58 -2.64
C LEU A 71 17.61 -5.07 -3.37
N GLY A 72 17.12 -6.26 -3.01
CA GLY A 72 15.88 -6.84 -3.51
C GLY A 72 14.75 -6.80 -2.49
N SER A 73 14.94 -6.10 -1.37
CA SER A 73 13.97 -6.06 -0.28
C SER A 73 12.82 -5.10 -0.55
N ALA A 74 11.67 -5.42 0.04
CA ALA A 74 10.44 -4.66 -0.02
C ALA A 74 10.09 -4.06 1.36
N ARG A 75 9.24 -3.05 1.34
CA ARG A 75 8.67 -2.40 2.52
C ARG A 75 7.16 -2.32 2.36
N VAL A 76 6.45 -2.57 3.45
CA VAL A 76 4.99 -2.43 3.52
C VAL A 76 4.67 -1.18 4.30
N LEU A 77 3.84 -0.32 3.70
CA LEU A 77 3.37 0.92 4.29
C LEU A 77 1.86 0.87 4.46
N VAL A 78 1.39 1.44 5.57
CA VAL A 78 -0.02 1.61 5.90
C VAL A 78 -0.24 3.04 6.39
N PRO A 79 -1.46 3.61 6.26
CA PRO A 79 -1.75 4.94 6.81
C PRO A 79 -1.63 4.94 8.34
N GLU A 80 -1.15 6.04 8.92
CA GLU A 80 -0.87 6.14 10.36
C GLU A 80 -2.07 5.75 11.25
N ASP A 81 -3.29 6.07 10.81
CA ASP A 81 -4.55 5.80 11.52
C ASP A 81 -4.84 4.30 11.68
N LEU A 82 -4.27 3.46 10.81
CA LEU A 82 -4.51 2.01 10.77
C LEU A 82 -3.26 1.19 11.12
N VAL A 83 -2.19 1.84 11.62
CA VAL A 83 -0.95 1.15 11.99
C VAL A 83 -1.20 0.15 13.11
N GLU A 84 -1.90 0.55 14.17
CA GLU A 84 -2.16 -0.32 15.32
C GLU A 84 -2.96 -1.57 14.93
N GLU A 85 -3.97 -1.39 14.06
CA GLU A 85 -4.78 -2.51 13.57
C GLU A 85 -3.98 -3.43 12.64
N ALA A 86 -3.16 -2.85 11.75
CA ALA A 86 -2.28 -3.61 10.89
C ALA A 86 -1.26 -4.43 11.67
N GLU A 87 -0.65 -3.85 12.72
CA GLU A 87 0.27 -4.55 13.60
C GLU A 87 -0.41 -5.68 14.37
N ALA A 88 -1.64 -5.48 14.86
CA ALA A 88 -2.41 -6.51 15.54
C ALA A 88 -2.72 -7.71 14.62
N ILE A 89 -3.18 -7.44 13.39
CA ILE A 89 -3.45 -8.48 12.38
C ILE A 89 -2.19 -9.29 12.05
N LEU A 90 -1.05 -8.59 11.97
CA LEU A 90 0.23 -9.24 11.71
C LEU A 90 0.70 -10.06 12.92
N ALA A 91 0.60 -9.54 14.14
CA ALA A 91 1.00 -10.27 15.35
C ALA A 91 0.31 -11.64 15.47
N VAL A 92 -1.00 -11.72 15.17
CA VAL A 92 -1.78 -12.97 15.21
C VAL A 92 -1.29 -14.03 14.20
N THR A 93 -0.64 -13.64 13.10
CA THR A 93 -0.19 -14.61 12.10
C THR A 93 1.26 -15.06 12.26
N PHE A 94 2.06 -14.33 13.03
CA PHE A 94 3.45 -14.66 13.30
C PHE A 94 3.64 -15.42 14.62
N GLU A 95 2.57 -15.97 15.20
CA GLU A 95 2.67 -17.13 16.11
C GLU A 95 3.16 -18.33 15.28
N VAL A 96 4.41 -18.26 14.84
CA VAL A 96 5.16 -19.41 14.35
C VAL A 96 5.63 -20.08 15.63
N ASP A 97 4.98 -21.20 15.93
CA ASP A 97 5.39 -22.19 16.91
C ASP A 97 6.91 -22.41 16.79
N GLU A 98 7.69 -21.84 17.71
CA GLU A 98 9.10 -22.16 17.88
C GLU A 98 9.18 -23.53 18.58
N GLU A 99 8.63 -24.57 17.95
CA GLU A 99 8.71 -25.96 18.40
C GLU A 99 9.05 -26.87 17.20
N ASP A 100 10.24 -26.68 16.64
CA ASP A 100 10.98 -27.79 15.99
C ASP A 100 12.49 -27.47 16.01
N ALA A 101 13.02 -27.38 17.23
CA ALA A 101 14.44 -27.57 17.49
C ALA A 101 14.62 -28.79 18.39
N SER A 102 14.05 -29.93 17.98
CA SER A 102 14.35 -31.24 18.56
C SER A 102 14.99 -32.15 17.51
N GLU A 103 16.29 -32.38 17.73
CA GLU A 103 17.04 -33.63 17.45
C GLU A 103 17.34 -33.92 15.95
N GLU A 104 18.57 -34.20 15.49
CA GLU A 104 19.77 -34.85 16.05
C GLU A 104 21.08 -34.22 15.53
#